data_AF-A0A7R9JJP0-F1
#
_entry.id   AF-A0A7R9JJP0-F1
#
_cell.length_a   1.000
_cell.length_b   1.000
_cell.length_c   1.000
_cell.angle_alpha   90.00
_cell.angle_beta   90.00
_cell.angle_gamma   90.00
#
_symmetry.space_group_name_H-M   'P 1'
#
loop_
_entity.id
_entity.type
_entity.pdbx_description
1 polymer ?
#
loop_
_entity_poly.entity_id
_entity_poly.type
_entity_poly.pdbx_seq_one_letter_code
_entity_poly.pdbx_strand_id
1 'polypeptide(L)'
;MNYTLRFPRVEKIRYDKNWNECLTTIEFENLRKEASGKLYSRHVKPEDDSDGSPKKKRQMKELPTLASQFRGADLSGISQSSALLSNKEFCVFTGWKTLTKQEIETKIVENGGTVVQNPGNNAI
;
A
#
# COMPACT_ATOMS: atom_id res chain seq x y z
N MET A 1 35.15 11.91 6.91
CA MET A 1 34.44 11.30 5.76
C MET A 1 33.29 10.49 6.32
N ASN A 2 32.10 11.08 6.46
CA ASN A 2 30.94 10.40 7.08
C ASN A 2 29.79 10.35 6.07
N TYR A 3 29.94 9.47 5.07
CA TYR A 3 28.91 9.26 4.05
C TYR A 3 28.60 7.76 3.95
N THR A 4 27.36 7.45 3.61
CA THR A 4 26.89 6.08 3.37
C THR A 4 25.95 6.07 2.15
N LEU A 5 25.75 4.89 1.56
CA LEU A 5 24.83 4.71 0.45
C LEU A 5 23.38 4.74 0.94
N ARG A 6 22.51 5.45 0.21
CA ARG A 6 21.07 5.43 0.45
C ARG A 6 20.44 4.27 -0.33
N PHE A 7 19.73 3.39 0.37
CA PHE A 7 19.08 2.19 -0.20
C PHE A 7 20.05 1.22 -0.91
N PRO A 8 21.14 0.78 -0.25
CA PRO A 8 22.08 -0.15 -0.86
C PRO A 8 21.42 -1.50 -1.16
N ARG A 9 21.76 -2.08 -2.31
CA ARG A 9 21.39 -3.45 -2.71
C ARG A 9 22.60 -4.09 -3.39
N VAL A 10 22.75 -5.41 -3.24
CA VAL A 10 23.75 -6.17 -3.98
C VAL A 10 23.18 -6.46 -5.36
N GLU A 11 23.79 -5.90 -6.41
CA GLU A 11 23.40 -6.16 -7.80
C GLU A 11 24.03 -7.46 -8.33
N LYS A 12 25.34 -7.64 -8.10
CA LYS A 12 26.10 -8.81 -8.55
C LYS A 12 27.26 -9.09 -7.61
N ILE A 13 27.53 -10.37 -7.35
CA ILE A 13 28.79 -10.81 -6.76
C ILE A 13 29.82 -10.89 -7.89
N ARG A 14 30.85 -10.04 -7.83
CA ARG A 14 31.85 -9.87 -8.90
C ARG A 14 33.02 -10.84 -8.72
N TYR A 15 32.82 -12.10 -9.10
CA TYR A 15 33.91 -13.10 -9.15
C TYR A 15 34.95 -12.82 -10.25
N ASP A 16 34.63 -11.92 -11.17
CA ASP A 16 35.52 -11.46 -12.24
C ASP A 16 36.60 -10.47 -11.77
N LYS A 17 36.53 -10.01 -10.51
CA LYS A 17 37.48 -9.03 -9.95
C LYS A 17 38.28 -9.61 -8.79
N ASN A 18 39.50 -9.14 -8.63
CA ASN A 18 40.33 -9.42 -7.46
C ASN A 18 39.94 -8.52 -6.27
N TRP A 19 40.29 -8.97 -5.06
CA TRP A 19 39.91 -8.27 -3.82
C TRP A 19 40.49 -6.85 -3.71
N ASN A 20 41.64 -6.61 -4.32
CA ASN A 20 42.35 -5.33 -4.31
C ASN A 20 41.86 -4.34 -5.38
N GLU A 21 40.95 -4.76 -6.27
CA GLU A 21 40.32 -3.90 -7.28
C GLU A 21 39.03 -3.24 -6.75
N CYS A 22 38.99 -2.98 -5.45
CA CYS A 22 37.88 -2.29 -4.80
C CYS A 22 37.94 -0.78 -5.07
N LEU A 23 36.80 -0.11 -4.90
CA LEU A 23 36.68 1.33 -5.11
C LEU A 23 37.60 2.07 -4.13
N THR A 24 38.47 2.94 -4.66
CA THR A 24 39.35 3.78 -3.84
C THR A 24 38.60 4.96 -3.24
N THR A 25 39.15 5.53 -2.15
CA THR A 25 38.55 6.70 -1.49
C THR A 25 38.52 7.93 -2.42
N ILE A 26 39.48 8.05 -3.33
CA ILE A 26 39.55 9.15 -4.30
C ILE A 26 38.42 9.02 -5.31
N GLU A 27 38.20 7.82 -5.87
CA GLU A 27 37.09 7.55 -6.80
C GLU A 27 35.73 7.76 -6.13
N PHE A 28 35.58 7.34 -4.88
CA PHE A 28 34.35 7.56 -4.11
C PHE A 28 34.02 9.05 -3.94
N GLU A 29 35.02 9.87 -3.62
CA GLU A 29 34.81 11.32 -3.46
C GLU A 29 34.51 12.01 -4.79
N ASN A 30 35.12 11.56 -5.89
CA ASN A 30 34.81 12.05 -7.23
C ASN A 30 33.37 11.74 -7.63
N LEU A 31 32.91 10.49 -7.44
CA LEU A 31 31.52 10.08 -7.66
C LEU A 31 30.53 10.94 -6.86
N ARG A 32 30.85 11.22 -5.59
CA ARG A 32 30.00 12.07 -4.74
C ARG A 32 29.91 13.49 -5.28
N LYS A 33 31.03 14.07 -5.73
CA LYS A 33 31.08 15.46 -6.23
C LYS A 33 30.36 15.61 -7.58
N GLU A 34 30.53 14.64 -8.48
CA GLU A 34 30.02 14.70 -9.86
C GLU A 34 28.51 14.97 -9.92
N ALA A 35 27.75 14.38 -9.02
CA ALA A 35 26.30 14.53 -8.99
C ALA A 35 25.76 14.88 -7.59
N SER A 36 26.56 15.58 -6.77
CA SER A 36 26.17 16.07 -5.44
C SER A 36 25.54 14.98 -4.55
N GLY A 37 26.11 13.78 -4.57
CA GLY A 37 25.66 12.61 -3.81
C GLY A 37 24.53 11.78 -4.47
N LYS A 38 24.05 12.17 -5.65
CA LYS A 38 23.17 11.33 -6.48
C LYS A 38 24.01 10.41 -7.36
N LEU A 39 23.60 9.16 -7.53
CA LEU A 39 24.29 8.20 -8.43
C LEU A 39 23.63 8.09 -9.82
N TYR A 40 22.63 8.94 -10.10
CA TYR A 40 21.98 9.02 -11.41
C TYR A 40 22.38 10.35 -12.08
N SER A 41 23.48 10.35 -12.81
CA SER A 41 23.99 11.55 -13.52
C SER A 41 23.60 11.58 -15.00
N ARG A 42 23.30 10.42 -15.59
CA ARG A 42 23.03 10.29 -17.03
C ARG A 42 21.54 10.24 -17.35
N HIS A 43 21.15 10.96 -18.39
CA HIS A 43 19.82 10.84 -19.01
C HIS A 43 19.74 9.53 -19.79
N VAL A 44 18.64 8.80 -19.61
CA VAL A 44 18.34 7.60 -20.40
C VAL A 44 18.11 8.04 -21.85
N LYS A 45 18.96 7.57 -22.77
CA LYS A 45 18.76 7.80 -24.19
C LYS A 45 17.85 6.73 -24.78
N PRO A 46 17.07 7.02 -25.82
CA PRO A 46 16.15 6.06 -26.43
C PRO A 46 16.84 4.78 -26.96
N GLU A 47 18.13 4.87 -27.22
CA GLU A 47 19.00 3.80 -27.73
C GLU A 47 19.59 2.89 -26.64
N ASP A 48 19.56 3.31 -25.37
CA ASP A 48 19.94 2.48 -24.21
C ASP A 48 18.83 1.45 -23.85
N ASP A 49 17.64 1.57 -24.45
CA ASP A 49 16.48 0.68 -24.29
C ASP A 49 16.55 -0.60 -25.17
N SER A 50 17.73 -0.88 -25.77
CA SER A 50 17.93 -2.01 -26.68
C SER A 50 18.02 -3.37 -25.97
N ASP A 51 18.15 -3.41 -24.64
CA ASP A 51 18.09 -4.64 -23.86
C ASP A 51 16.67 -4.89 -23.32
N GLY A 52 15.80 -5.35 -24.23
CA GLY A 52 15.08 -6.61 -24.05
C GLY A 52 14.08 -6.81 -22.91
N SER A 53 13.77 -5.82 -22.07
CA SER A 53 12.60 -5.96 -21.18
C SER A 53 11.37 -5.37 -21.89
N PRO A 54 10.38 -6.18 -22.31
CA PRO A 54 9.13 -5.63 -22.81
C PRO A 54 8.61 -4.73 -21.71
N LYS A 55 8.45 -3.44 -22.02
CA LYS A 55 7.75 -2.48 -21.16
C LYS A 55 6.39 -3.11 -20.90
N LYS A 56 6.27 -3.85 -19.79
CA LYS A 56 5.00 -4.40 -19.33
C LYS A 56 4.14 -3.16 -19.23
N LYS A 57 3.23 -2.98 -20.19
CA LYS A 57 2.16 -2.01 -20.09
C LYS A 57 1.64 -2.24 -18.69
N ARG A 58 1.80 -1.24 -17.81
CA ARG A 58 1.24 -1.32 -16.47
C ARG A 58 -0.24 -1.54 -16.74
N GLN A 59 -0.69 -2.78 -16.62
CA GLN A 59 -2.12 -3.03 -16.46
C GLN A 59 -2.46 -2.11 -15.31
N MET A 60 -3.34 -1.17 -15.58
CA MET A 60 -3.90 -0.31 -14.57
C MET A 60 -4.64 -1.27 -13.65
N LYS A 61 -3.91 -1.81 -12.67
CA LYS A 61 -4.52 -2.56 -11.58
C LYS A 61 -5.59 -1.62 -11.06
N GLU A 62 -6.79 -2.14 -10.89
CA GLU A 62 -7.88 -1.37 -10.29
C GLU A 62 -7.32 -0.56 -9.14
N LEU A 63 -7.67 0.72 -9.11
CA LEU A 63 -7.26 1.64 -8.06
C LEU A 63 -7.38 0.90 -6.73
N PRO A 64 -6.33 0.89 -5.88
CA PRO A 64 -6.38 0.17 -4.62
C PRO A 64 -7.58 0.69 -3.83
N THR A 65 -8.65 -0.10 -3.86
CA THR A 65 -9.91 0.22 -3.23
C THR A 65 -9.98 -0.57 -1.94
N LEU A 66 -10.72 -0.04 -0.99
CA LEU A 66 -10.97 -0.70 0.27
C LEU A 66 -11.46 -2.15 0.05
N ALA A 67 -10.86 -3.13 0.74
CA ALA A 67 -11.27 -4.53 0.63
C ALA A 67 -12.74 -4.68 1.07
N SER A 68 -13.47 -5.65 0.49
CA SER A 68 -14.91 -5.85 0.75
C SER A 68 -15.26 -5.91 2.24
N GLN A 69 -14.42 -6.58 3.03
CA GLN A 69 -14.56 -6.72 4.49
C GLN A 69 -14.49 -5.41 5.29
N PHE A 70 -13.96 -4.33 4.69
CA PHE A 70 -13.85 -3.03 5.33
C PHE A 70 -14.88 -2.02 4.78
N ARG A 71 -15.66 -2.39 3.76
CA ARG A 71 -16.75 -1.54 3.23
C ARG A 71 -17.97 -1.65 4.14
N GLY A 72 -18.71 -0.54 4.28
CA GLY A 72 -20.05 -0.58 4.86
C GLY A 72 -21.03 -1.33 3.96
N ALA A 73 -22.08 -1.88 4.55
CA ALA A 73 -23.24 -2.39 3.83
C ALA A 73 -23.93 -1.26 3.05
N ASP A 74 -24.53 -1.62 1.91
CA ASP A 74 -25.46 -0.73 1.24
C ASP A 74 -26.81 -0.78 1.96
N LEU A 75 -27.21 0.35 2.54
CA LEU A 75 -28.39 0.46 3.40
C LEU A 75 -29.58 1.15 2.70
N SER A 76 -29.44 1.57 1.44
CA SER A 76 -30.43 2.44 0.78
C SER A 76 -31.81 1.80 0.56
N GLY A 77 -31.93 0.48 0.64
CA GLY A 77 -33.16 -0.28 0.36
C GLY A 77 -33.74 -1.05 1.55
N ILE A 78 -33.21 -0.87 2.75
CA ILE A 78 -33.62 -1.67 3.92
C ILE A 78 -34.83 -1.02 4.60
N SER A 79 -35.90 -1.81 4.75
CA SER A 79 -37.07 -1.42 5.54
C SER A 79 -36.94 -1.89 6.98
N GLN A 80 -37.33 -1.05 7.93
CA GLN A 80 -37.32 -1.40 9.34
C GLN A 80 -38.45 -2.42 9.63
N SER A 81 -38.07 -3.61 10.11
CA SER A 81 -38.99 -4.68 10.50
C SER A 81 -39.34 -4.66 11.98
N SER A 82 -38.42 -4.16 12.83
CA SER A 82 -38.61 -4.10 14.28
C SER A 82 -37.90 -2.87 14.87
N ALA A 83 -38.20 -2.53 16.13
CA ALA A 83 -37.58 -1.41 16.86
C ALA A 83 -36.72 -1.86 18.05
N LEU A 84 -36.25 -3.13 18.04
CA LEU A 84 -35.48 -3.71 19.15
C LEU A 84 -34.18 -2.96 19.45
N LEU A 85 -33.55 -2.41 18.42
CA LEU A 85 -32.27 -1.70 18.49
C LEU A 85 -32.43 -0.18 18.35
N SER A 86 -33.64 0.34 18.57
CA SER A 86 -33.92 1.77 18.44
C SER A 86 -33.03 2.60 19.37
N ASN A 87 -32.51 3.72 18.85
CA ASN A 87 -31.58 4.62 19.55
C ASN A 87 -30.26 3.98 19.99
N LYS A 88 -29.85 2.87 19.35
CA LYS A 88 -28.52 2.27 19.54
C LYS A 88 -27.68 2.47 18.28
N GLU A 89 -26.44 2.86 18.50
CA GLU A 89 -25.41 3.00 17.48
C GLU A 89 -24.44 1.83 17.59
N PHE A 90 -24.08 1.23 16.46
CA PHE A 90 -23.21 0.06 16.38
C PHE A 90 -22.04 0.30 15.44
N CYS A 91 -20.85 -0.13 15.86
CA CYS A 91 -19.66 -0.15 15.01
C CYS A 91 -19.21 -1.60 14.76
N VAL A 92 -19.56 -2.17 13.61
CA VAL A 92 -19.24 -3.58 13.29
C VAL A 92 -17.84 -3.66 12.66
N PHE A 93 -16.86 -4.18 13.38
CA PHE A 93 -15.50 -4.33 12.84
C PHE A 93 -15.32 -5.56 11.93
N THR A 94 -15.98 -6.67 12.27
CA THR A 94 -15.79 -7.96 11.60
C THR A 94 -17.11 -8.74 11.52
N GLY A 95 -17.17 -9.70 10.60
CA GLY A 95 -18.23 -10.70 10.60
C GLY A 95 -18.18 -11.64 11.81
N TRP A 96 -19.20 -12.48 11.95
CA TRP A 96 -19.31 -13.48 13.00
C TRP A 96 -19.74 -14.84 12.44
N LYS A 97 -18.87 -15.85 12.56
CA LYS A 97 -19.08 -17.23 12.09
C LYS A 97 -19.53 -17.28 10.63
N THR A 98 -20.84 -17.38 10.40
CA THR A 98 -21.49 -17.50 9.09
C THR A 98 -22.00 -16.17 8.54
N LEU A 99 -22.02 -15.10 9.34
CA LEU A 99 -22.50 -13.78 8.96
C LEU A 99 -21.33 -12.86 8.63
N THR A 100 -21.40 -12.26 7.45
CA THR A 100 -20.49 -11.20 7.02
C THR A 100 -20.75 -9.91 7.80
N LYS A 101 -19.76 -9.02 7.85
CA LYS A 101 -19.92 -7.67 8.44
C LYS A 101 -21.15 -6.96 7.88
N GLN A 102 -21.34 -7.05 6.56
CA GLN A 102 -22.43 -6.39 5.86
C GLN A 102 -23.80 -6.94 6.25
N GLU A 103 -23.94 -8.27 6.36
CA GLU A 103 -25.20 -8.89 6.82
C GLU A 103 -25.55 -8.51 8.27
N ILE A 104 -24.54 -8.35 9.14
CA ILE A 104 -24.75 -7.88 10.51
C ILE A 104 -25.24 -6.43 10.50
N GLU A 105 -24.58 -5.55 9.72
CA GLU A 105 -24.99 -4.15 9.56
C GLU A 105 -26.42 -4.03 9.01
N THR A 106 -26.77 -4.82 8.00
CA THR A 106 -28.14 -4.90 7.45
C THR A 106 -29.16 -5.25 8.54
N LYS A 107 -28.89 -6.31 9.32
CA LYS A 107 -29.79 -6.73 10.41
C LYS A 107 -29.93 -5.69 11.51
N ILE A 108 -28.87 -4.95 11.82
CA ILE A 108 -28.92 -3.86 12.81
C ILE A 108 -29.93 -2.79 12.36
N VAL A 109 -29.84 -2.36 11.10
CA VAL A 109 -30.74 -1.35 10.52
C VAL A 109 -32.17 -1.87 10.39
N GLU A 110 -32.35 -3.13 9.98
CA GLU A 110 -33.67 -3.79 9.96
C GLU A 110 -34.37 -3.79 11.33
N ASN A 111 -33.61 -3.80 12.42
CA ASN A 111 -34.12 -3.79 13.80
C ASN A 111 -34.12 -2.38 14.44
N GLY A 112 -33.93 -1.32 13.64
CA GLY A 112 -34.02 0.08 14.06
C GLY A 112 -32.75 0.68 14.66
N GLY A 113 -31.61 -0.01 14.55
CA GLY A 113 -30.31 0.51 14.99
C GLY A 113 -29.62 1.36 13.92
N THR A 114 -28.64 2.16 14.35
CA THR A 114 -27.79 2.97 13.46
C THR A 114 -26.40 2.34 13.36
N VAL A 115 -25.83 2.30 12.17
CA VAL A 115 -24.49 1.74 11.92
C VAL A 115 -23.49 2.86 11.61
N VAL A 116 -22.33 2.83 12.28
CA VAL A 116 -21.20 3.70 12.03
C VAL A 116 -19.96 2.87 11.66
N GLN A 117 -19.06 3.45 10.86
CA GLN A 117 -17.81 2.78 10.45
C GLN A 117 -16.63 3.08 11.38
N ASN A 118 -16.72 4.17 12.14
CA ASN A 118 -15.72 4.56 13.13
C ASN A 118 -16.42 4.69 14.49
N PRO A 119 -15.87 4.13 15.56
CA PRO A 119 -16.50 4.22 16.87
C PRO A 119 -16.47 5.66 17.37
N GLY A 120 -17.64 6.20 17.72
CA GLY A 120 -17.78 7.42 18.50
C GLY A 120 -17.95 7.11 20.00
N ASN A 121 -18.17 8.14 20.81
CA ASN A 121 -18.40 7.96 22.25
C ASN A 121 -19.67 7.15 22.59
N ASN A 122 -20.60 7.02 21.64
CA ASN A 122 -21.91 6.40 21.82
C ASN A 122 -22.05 5.06 21.07
N ALA A 123 -21.04 4.68 20.28
CA ALA A 123 -21.07 3.45 19.51
C ALA A 123 -20.80 2.25 20.42
N ILE A 124 -21.67 1.24 20.32
CA ILE A 124 -21.51 -0.07 20.97
C ILE A 124 -20.83 -1.04 20.01
#